data_AF-A0A5N3WA63-F1
#
_entry.id   AF-A0A5N3WA63-F1
#
_cell.length_a   1.000
_cell.length_b   1.000
_cell.length_c   1.000
_cell.angle_alpha   90.00
_cell.angle_beta   90.00
_cell.angle_gamma   90.00
#
_symmetry.space_group_name_H-M   'P 1'
#
loop_
_entity.id
_entity.type
_entity.pdbx_description
1 polymer ?
#
loop_
_entity_poly.entity_id
_entity_poly.type
_entity_poly.pdbx_seq_one_letter_code
_entity_poly.pdbx_strand_id
1 'polypeptide(L)'
;MAATLGQVLALVLVAALWGGTQPLLKRASSRLQQVHERTWARQLLQEMKTLFLNPEYLMPFSLNQCGSLLYYLTLASTDLTLAVPISNSLAIIFTLIVGKVLGEDIGGKRAFAGMVLTVAGITLCITSSVTKTQGQPSAL
;
A
#
# COMPACT_ATOMS: atom_id res chain seq x y z
N MET A 1 -12.27 9.16 17.61
CA MET A 1 -12.05 10.56 17.16
C MET A 1 -12.29 10.58 15.66
N ALA A 2 -13.13 11.47 15.13
CA ALA A 2 -13.48 11.46 13.70
C ALA A 2 -12.23 11.65 12.83
N ALA A 3 -12.11 10.87 11.75
CA ALA A 3 -11.02 11.02 10.79
C ALA A 3 -11.19 12.36 10.04
N THR A 4 -10.30 13.31 10.31
CA THR A 4 -10.18 14.57 9.57
C THR A 4 -9.85 14.30 8.09
N LEU A 5 -10.19 15.23 7.21
CA LEU A 5 -9.85 15.14 5.77
C LEU A 5 -8.35 14.87 5.57
N GLY A 6 -7.50 15.46 6.42
CA GLY A 6 -6.06 15.22 6.43
C GLY A 6 -5.68 13.77 6.75
N GLN A 7 -6.38 13.12 7.68
CA GLN A 7 -6.16 11.70 7.99
C GLN A 7 -6.60 10.80 6.84
N VAL A 8 -7.73 11.10 6.20
CA VAL A 8 -8.17 10.35 5.01
C VAL A 8 -7.14 10.48 3.88
N LEU A 9 -6.65 11.69 3.61
CA LEU A 9 -5.59 11.92 2.63
C LEU A 9 -4.29 11.20 2.99
N ALA A 10 -3.90 11.19 4.27
CA ALA A 10 -2.73 10.46 4.75
C ALA A 10 -2.89 8.94 4.54
N LEU A 11 -4.05 8.36 4.85
CA LEU A 11 -4.34 6.94 4.60
C LEU A 11 -4.30 6.60 3.10
N VAL A 12 -4.80 7.50 2.25
CA VAL A 12 -4.72 7.35 0.79
C VAL A 12 -3.27 7.37 0.31
N LEU A 13 -2.45 8.29 0.82
CA LEU A 13 -1.03 8.37 0.50
C LEU A 13 -0.26 7.14 0.97
N VAL A 14 -0.52 6.66 2.19
CA VAL A 14 0.06 5.40 2.71
C VAL A 14 -0.29 4.24 1.80
N ALA A 15 -1.56 4.10 1.44
CA ALA A 15 -2.02 3.04 0.55
C ALA A 15 -1.40 3.14 -0.85
N ALA A 16 -1.18 4.36 -1.36
CA ALA A 16 -0.49 4.58 -2.63
C ALA A 16 0.99 4.19 -2.54
N LEU A 17 1.67 4.56 -1.45
CA LEU A 17 3.07 4.22 -1.21
C LEU A 17 3.26 2.71 -1.04
N TRP A 18 2.45 2.07 -0.19
CA TRP A 18 2.47 0.61 -0.04
C TRP A 18 2.04 -0.09 -1.32
N GLY A 19 0.87 0.21 -1.86
CA GLY A 19 0.35 -0.49 -3.02
C GLY A 19 1.19 -0.29 -4.28
N GLY A 20 1.67 0.93 -4.52
CA GLY A 20 2.46 1.24 -5.71
C GLY A 20 3.89 0.70 -5.67
N THR A 21 4.49 0.57 -4.48
CA THR A 21 5.86 0.03 -4.37
C THR A 21 5.90 -1.48 -4.51
N GLN A 22 4.82 -2.20 -4.22
CA GLN A 22 4.79 -3.68 -4.24
C GLN A 22 5.06 -4.29 -5.63
N PRO A 23 4.44 -3.85 -6.74
CA PRO A 23 4.78 -4.35 -8.07
C PRO A 23 6.19 -3.95 -8.52
N LEU A 24 6.65 -2.77 -8.10
CA LEU A 24 8.01 -2.30 -8.39
C LEU A 24 9.06 -3.16 -7.68
N LEU A 25 8.86 -3.46 -6.39
CA LEU A 25 9.72 -4.38 -5.62
C LEU A 25 9.74 -5.77 -6.25
N LYS A 26 8.58 -6.29 -6.65
CA LYS A 26 8.47 -7.59 -7.32
C LYS A 26 9.29 -7.61 -8.62
N ARG A 27 9.21 -6.56 -9.43
CA ARG A 27 9.99 -6.42 -10.67
C ARG A 27 11.49 -6.21 -10.41
N ALA A 28 11.86 -5.47 -9.38
CA ALA A 28 13.25 -5.27 -8.99
C ALA A 28 13.87 -6.56 -8.43
N SER A 29 13.08 -7.33 -7.65
CA SER A 29 13.48 -8.61 -7.07
C SER A 29 13.64 -9.72 -8.11
N SER A 30 12.83 -9.74 -9.17
CA SER A 30 13.03 -10.72 -10.26
C SER A 30 14.37 -10.56 -10.98
N ARG A 31 14.96 -9.34 -11.00
CA ARG A 31 16.34 -9.14 -11.50
C ARG A 31 17.40 -9.70 -10.54
N LEU A 32 17.11 -9.73 -9.23
CA LEU A 32 18.01 -10.27 -8.22
C LEU A 32 18.11 -11.80 -8.29
N GLN A 33 17.03 -12.49 -8.67
CA GLN A 33 17.01 -13.95 -8.87
C GLN A 33 17.91 -14.45 -10.01
N GLN A 34 18.45 -13.58 -10.87
CA GLN A 34 19.40 -13.99 -11.91
C GLN A 34 20.83 -14.23 -11.40
N VAL A 35 21.12 -13.87 -10.14
CA VAL A 35 22.44 -14.08 -9.53
C VAL A 35 22.52 -15.52 -9.00
N HIS A 36 23.16 -16.41 -9.76
CA HIS A 36 23.38 -17.79 -9.34
C HIS A 36 24.85 -18.00 -8.95
N GLU A 37 25.08 -18.34 -7.68
CA GLU A 37 26.42 -18.55 -7.13
C GLU A 37 26.58 -19.99 -6.63
N ARG A 38 27.83 -20.48 -6.62
CA ARG A 38 28.12 -21.88 -6.27
C ARG A 38 27.88 -22.22 -4.79
N THR A 39 27.74 -21.22 -3.92
CA THR A 39 27.67 -21.42 -2.46
C THR A 39 26.63 -20.49 -1.86
N TRP A 40 25.80 -21.01 -0.95
CA TRP A 40 24.69 -20.26 -0.34
C TRP A 40 25.13 -18.93 0.29
N ALA A 41 26.28 -18.92 0.98
CA ALA A 41 26.80 -17.71 1.64
C ALA A 41 27.23 -16.64 0.62
N ARG A 42 27.84 -17.04 -0.50
CA ARG A 42 28.22 -16.12 -1.57
C ARG A 42 27.00 -15.60 -2.34
N GLN A 43 26.01 -16.48 -2.54
CA GLN A 43 24.73 -16.10 -3.12
C GLN A 43 24.05 -15.04 -2.26
N LEU A 44 23.91 -15.27 -0.95
CA LEU A 44 23.33 -14.30 -0.03
C LEU A 44 24.10 -12.97 -0.01
N LEU A 45 25.44 -13.03 0.00
CA LEU A 45 26.26 -11.82 0.00
C LEU A 45 26.12 -11.02 -1.30
N GLN A 46 26.05 -11.69 -2.45
CA GLN A 46 25.84 -11.04 -3.74
C GLN A 46 24.42 -10.52 -3.91
N GLU A 47 23.40 -11.26 -3.48
CA GLU A 47 22.01 -10.79 -3.46
C GLU A 47 21.88 -9.54 -2.57
N MET A 48 22.44 -9.58 -1.35
CA MET A 48 22.49 -8.42 -0.44
C MET A 48 23.20 -7.23 -1.11
N LYS A 49 24.40 -7.44 -1.65
CA LYS A 49 25.16 -6.39 -2.33
C LYS A 49 24.34 -5.79 -3.48
N THR A 50 23.71 -6.63 -4.29
CA THR A 50 22.91 -6.19 -5.44
C THR A 50 21.63 -5.47 -4.99
N LEU A 51 20.98 -5.89 -3.90
CA LEU A 51 19.86 -5.16 -3.29
C LEU A 51 20.29 -3.74 -2.90
N PHE A 52 21.41 -3.61 -2.18
CA PHE A 52 21.89 -2.33 -1.67
C PHE A 52 22.46 -1.39 -2.75
N LEU A 53 22.97 -1.95 -3.85
CA LEU A 53 23.53 -1.18 -4.97
C LEU A 53 22.51 -0.92 -6.09
N ASN A 54 21.33 -1.54 -6.06
CA ASN A 54 20.32 -1.34 -7.09
C ASN A 54 19.37 -0.19 -6.74
N PRO A 55 19.50 0.98 -7.38
CA PRO A 55 18.63 2.13 -7.10
C PRO A 55 17.16 1.84 -7.46
N GLU A 56 16.88 0.94 -8.41
CA GLU A 56 15.52 0.53 -8.77
C GLU A 56 14.84 -0.28 -7.64
N TYR A 57 15.62 -0.89 -6.75
CA TYR A 57 15.11 -1.56 -5.55
C TYR A 57 15.07 -0.62 -4.34
N LEU A 58 16.13 0.19 -4.16
CA LEU A 58 16.24 1.11 -3.03
C LEU A 58 15.13 2.16 -3.02
N MET A 59 14.83 2.76 -4.17
CA MET A 59 13.82 3.81 -4.28
C MET A 59 12.42 3.33 -3.82
N PRO A 60 11.85 2.24 -4.36
CA PRO A 60 10.55 1.78 -3.91
C PRO A 60 10.59 1.18 -2.49
N PHE A 61 11.73 0.63 -2.04
CA PHE A 61 11.89 0.20 -0.66
C PHE A 61 11.83 1.38 0.33
N SER A 62 12.53 2.47 0.03
CA SER A 62 12.46 3.70 0.83
C SER A 62 11.05 4.29 0.86
N LEU A 63 10.36 4.33 -0.29
CA LEU A 63 8.97 4.78 -0.35
C LEU A 63 8.02 3.90 0.47
N ASN A 64 8.22 2.57 0.46
CA ASN A 64 7.46 1.64 1.29
C ASN A 64 7.69 1.94 2.78
N GLN A 65 8.94 2.16 3.20
CA GLN A 65 9.27 2.50 4.58
C GLN A 65 8.70 3.86 5.01
N CYS A 66 8.70 4.87 4.13
CA CYS A 66 8.01 6.14 4.36
C CYS A 66 6.50 5.94 4.54
N GLY A 67 5.88 5.04 3.77
CA GLY A 67 4.49 4.63 3.93
C GLY A 67 4.21 4.08 5.33
N SER A 68 5.09 3.20 5.84
CA SER A 68 4.98 2.65 7.21
C SER A 68 5.10 3.72 8.29
N LEU A 69 5.98 4.72 8.13
CA LEU A 69 6.11 5.84 9.07
C LEU A 69 4.85 6.72 9.08
N LEU A 70 4.36 7.10 7.90
CA LEU A 70 3.11 7.86 7.73
C LEU A 70 1.92 7.10 8.30
N TYR A 71 1.86 5.79 8.08
CA TYR A 71 0.83 4.93 8.65
C TYR A 71 0.85 4.95 10.16
N TYR A 72 2.03 4.79 10.77
CA TYR A 72 2.19 4.82 12.22
C TYR A 72 1.73 6.15 12.83
N LEU A 73 2.11 7.28 12.22
CA LEU A 73 1.67 8.61 12.63
C LEU A 73 0.15 8.78 12.49
N THR A 74 -0.43 8.25 11.41
CA THR A 74 -1.88 8.34 11.17
C THR A 74 -2.67 7.44 12.13
N LEU A 75 -2.11 6.29 12.48
CA LEU A 75 -2.68 5.33 13.44
C LEU A 75 -2.73 5.90 14.86
N ALA A 76 -1.75 6.73 15.24
CA ALA A 76 -1.71 7.41 16.53
C ALA A 76 -2.90 8.38 16.75
N SER A 77 -3.57 8.82 15.67
CA SER A 77 -4.63 9.82 15.72
C SER A 77 -5.99 9.34 15.19
N THR A 78 -6.07 8.16 14.59
CA THR A 78 -7.28 7.63 13.91
C THR A 78 -7.75 6.33 14.55
N ASP A 79 -9.06 6.09 14.60
CA ASP A 79 -9.62 4.84 15.11
C ASP A 79 -9.14 3.63 14.26
N LEU A 80 -8.34 2.75 14.89
CA LEU A 80 -7.68 1.58 14.26
C LEU A 80 -8.63 0.73 13.40
N THR A 81 -9.87 0.56 13.87
CA THR A 81 -10.87 -0.33 13.27
C THR A 81 -11.28 0.08 11.86
N LEU A 82 -11.11 1.36 11.48
CA LEU A 82 -11.46 1.87 10.16
C LEU A 82 -10.22 2.15 9.29
N ALA A 83 -9.11 2.56 9.91
CA ALA A 83 -7.88 2.86 9.20
C ALA A 83 -7.26 1.61 8.54
N VAL A 84 -7.28 0.47 9.25
CA VAL A 84 -6.66 -0.78 8.77
C VAL A 84 -7.38 -1.34 7.53
N PRO A 85 -8.72 -1.52 7.52
CA PRO A 85 -9.41 -2.07 6.35
C PRO A 85 -9.33 -1.15 5.13
N ILE A 86 -9.44 0.17 5.34
CA ILE A 86 -9.37 1.16 4.25
C ILE A 86 -7.97 1.15 3.61
N SER A 87 -6.90 1.22 4.42
CA SER A 87 -5.53 1.28 3.90
C SER A 87 -5.16 0.01 3.13
N ASN A 88 -5.48 -1.17 3.67
CA ASN A 88 -5.18 -2.44 3.01
C ASN A 88 -5.96 -2.61 1.70
N SER A 89 -7.25 -2.28 1.73
CA SER A 89 -8.11 -2.38 0.53
C SER A 89 -7.64 -1.44 -0.57
N LEU A 90 -7.29 -0.20 -0.21
CA LEU A 90 -6.82 0.80 -1.16
C LEU A 90 -5.41 0.47 -1.67
N ALA A 91 -4.54 -0.11 -0.82
CA ALA A 91 -3.23 -0.60 -1.25
C ALA A 91 -3.35 -1.71 -2.29
N ILE A 92 -4.32 -2.61 -2.17
CA ILE A 92 -4.60 -3.63 -3.21
C ILE A 92 -4.97 -2.94 -4.52
N ILE A 93 -5.87 -1.95 -4.51
CA ILE A 93 -6.24 -1.21 -5.72
C ILE A 93 -5.02 -0.55 -6.36
N PHE A 94 -4.20 0.16 -5.58
CA PHE A 94 -2.97 0.78 -6.11
C PHE A 94 -1.99 -0.25 -6.65
N THR A 95 -1.85 -1.41 -6.00
CA THR A 95 -1.03 -2.54 -6.48
C THR A 95 -1.51 -3.01 -7.85
N LEU A 96 -2.82 -3.17 -8.03
CA LEU A 96 -3.40 -3.60 -9.31
C LEU A 96 -3.22 -2.52 -10.40
N ILE A 97 -3.40 -1.25 -10.07
CA ILE A 97 -3.19 -0.15 -11.02
C ILE A 97 -1.73 -0.10 -11.47
N VAL A 98 -0.79 -0.09 -10.52
CA VAL A 98 0.63 0.01 -10.82
C VAL A 98 1.13 -1.23 -11.55
N GLY A 99 0.70 -2.43 -11.13
CA GLY A 99 1.05 -3.66 -11.84
C GLY A 99 0.52 -3.66 -13.28
N LYS A 100 -0.69 -3.13 -13.53
CA LYS A 100 -1.24 -2.99 -14.89
C LYS A 100 -0.45 -1.97 -15.72
N VAL A 101 -0.04 -0.84 -15.13
CA VAL A 101 0.84 0.16 -15.76
C VAL A 101 2.20 -0.43 -16.10
N LEU A 102 2.70 -1.33 -15.26
CA LEU A 102 3.94 -2.08 -15.48
C LEU A 102 3.81 -3.16 -16.58
N GLY A 103 2.60 -3.42 -17.08
CA GLY A 103 2.32 -4.43 -18.11
C GLY A 103 2.08 -5.84 -17.58
N GLU A 104 1.82 -6.03 -16.27
CA GLU A 104 1.38 -7.32 -15.75
C GLU A 104 -0.06 -7.62 -16.21
N ASP A 105 -0.34 -8.88 -16.58
CA ASP A 105 -1.68 -9.32 -16.98
C ASP A 105 -2.56 -9.56 -15.73
N ILE A 106 -3.15 -8.47 -15.25
CA ILE A 106 -3.93 -8.47 -14.02
C ILE A 106 -5.40 -8.76 -14.35
N GLY A 107 -5.71 -10.04 -14.54
CA GLY A 107 -7.04 -10.64 -14.34
C GLY A 107 -8.22 -10.07 -15.14
N GLY A 108 -7.98 -9.21 -16.13
CA GLY A 108 -8.97 -8.63 -17.03
C GLY A 108 -10.21 -8.06 -16.34
N LYS A 109 -11.41 -8.47 -16.80
CA LYS A 109 -12.72 -7.97 -16.35
C LYS A 109 -13.05 -8.32 -14.88
N ARG A 110 -12.51 -9.44 -14.37
CA ARG A 110 -12.75 -9.89 -12.98
C ARG A 110 -11.99 -9.03 -11.97
N ALA A 111 -10.73 -8.68 -12.28
CA ALA A 111 -9.95 -7.75 -11.46
C ALA A 111 -10.60 -6.37 -11.39
N PHE A 112 -11.15 -5.89 -12.51
CA PHE A 112 -11.89 -4.63 -12.54
C PHE A 112 -13.15 -4.67 -11.67
N ALA A 113 -13.95 -5.74 -11.75
CA ALA A 113 -15.12 -5.90 -10.89
C ALA A 113 -14.73 -5.92 -9.40
N GLY A 114 -13.63 -6.60 -9.05
CA GLY A 114 -13.07 -6.60 -7.70
C GLY A 114 -12.69 -5.19 -7.23
N MET A 115 -11.97 -4.42 -8.05
CA MET A 115 -11.62 -3.03 -7.72
C MET A 115 -12.85 -2.16 -7.47
N VAL A 116 -13.89 -2.26 -8.32
CA VAL A 116 -15.13 -1.50 -8.14
C VAL A 116 -15.82 -1.87 -6.82
N LEU A 117 -15.91 -3.16 -6.50
CA LEU A 117 -16.51 -3.63 -5.25
C LEU A 117 -15.74 -3.14 -4.02
N THR A 118 -14.40 -3.16 -4.08
CA THR A 118 -13.53 -2.65 -3.03
C THR A 118 -13.71 -1.13 -2.84
N VAL A 119 -13.76 -0.35 -3.92
CA VAL A 119 -14.03 1.10 -3.84
C VAL A 119 -15.40 1.39 -3.24
N ALA A 120 -16.44 0.63 -3.62
CA ALA A 120 -17.77 0.76 -3.05
C ALA A 120 -17.76 0.48 -1.53
N GLY A 121 -17.08 -0.59 -1.10
CA GLY A 121 -16.91 -0.93 0.32
C GLY A 121 -16.20 0.18 1.11
N ILE A 122 -15.09 0.72 0.59
CA ILE A 122 -14.36 1.83 1.22
C ILE A 122 -15.24 3.07 1.33
N THR A 123 -15.98 3.41 0.27
CA THR A 123 -16.89 4.57 0.24
C THR A 123 -17.98 4.44 1.29
N LEU A 124 -18.56 3.24 1.46
CA LEU A 124 -19.52 2.95 2.52
C LEU A 124 -18.90 3.07 3.92
N CYS A 125 -17.68 2.57 4.13
CA CYS A 125 -16.96 2.71 5.40
C CYS A 125 -16.71 4.19 5.75
N ILE A 126 -16.26 5.00 4.78
CA ILE A 126 -16.06 6.44 4.96
C ILE A 126 -17.39 7.13 5.26
N THR A 127 -18.43 6.86 4.48
CA THR A 127 -19.76 7.45 4.66
C THR A 127 -20.34 7.11 6.04
N SER A 128 -20.25 5.86 6.49
CA SER A 128 -20.69 5.46 7.84
C SER A 128 -19.94 6.18 8.95
N SER A 129 -18.64 6.42 8.74
CA SER A 129 -17.78 7.14 9.69
C SER A 129 -18.17 8.61 9.79
N VAL A 130 -18.50 9.25 8.66
CA VAL A 130 -19.01 10.64 8.60
C VAL A 130 -20.44 10.75 9.15
N THR A 131 -21.30 9.76 8.89
CA THR A 131 -22.68 9.77 9.41
C THR A 131 -22.70 9.63 10.94
N LYS A 132 -21.78 8.87 11.55
CA LYS A 132 -21.61 8.88 13.02
C LYS A 132 -21.33 10.29 13.58
N THR A 133 -20.75 11.19 12.79
CA THR A 133 -20.50 12.59 13.16
C THR A 133 -21.79 13.43 13.25
N GLN A 134 -22.80 13.15 12.43
CA GLN A 134 -24.05 13.92 12.41
C GLN A 134 -25.06 13.46 13.49
N GLY A 135 -24.85 12.29 14.10
CA GLY A 135 -25.74 11.69 15.09
C GLY A 135 -25.38 11.94 16.56
N GLN A 136 -24.26 12.60 16.86
CA GLN A 136 -23.97 13.10 18.21
C GLN A 136 -24.17 14.62 18.23
N PRO A 137 -25.35 15.12 18.63
CA PRO A 137 -25.41 16.48 19.15
C PRO A 137 -24.52 16.54 20.38
N SER A 138 -23.73 17.59 20.45
CA SER A 138 -22.96 18.01 21.61
C SER A 138 -23.70 17.68 22.91
N ALA A 139 -23.25 16.65 23.63
CA ALA A 139 -23.60 16.47 25.02
C ALA A 139 -22.82 17.54 25.81
N LEU A 140 -23.42 18.73 25.88
CA LEU A 140 -23.29 19.65 27.00
C LEU A 140 -24.28 19.22 28.08
#